data_AF-A0A371N0P4-F1
#
_entry.id   AF-A0A371N0P4-F1
#
_cell.length_a   1.000
_cell.length_b   1.000
_cell.length_c   1.000
_cell.angle_alpha   90.00
_cell.angle_beta   90.00
_cell.angle_gamma   90.00
#
_symmetry.space_group_name_H-M   'P 1'
#
loop_
_entity.id
_entity.type
_entity.pdbx_description
1 polymer ?
#
loop_
_entity_poly.entity_id
_entity_poly.type
_entity_poly.pdbx_seq_one_letter_code
_entity_poly.pdbx_strand_id
1 'polypeptide(L)'
;MSSTGSTYGDIHRYEPARESTAAAIAIVLLTIIEVVFVFLFTYGFVSGWGLTDTGNMFLGGVLAVIFVDLAFILALYRKEFLPDVMIVKKRRRKWEDLYVREEDVDGVTFSSDDAWEQVKRAVYPYYKR
;
A
#
# COMPACT_ATOMS: atom_id res chain seq x y z
N MET A 1 35.50 11.68 6.26
CA MET A 1 34.19 12.20 6.70
C MET A 1 33.59 11.18 7.66
N SER A 2 33.56 11.51 8.94
CA SER A 2 33.16 10.61 10.01
C SER A 2 31.63 10.52 10.10
N SER A 3 31.12 9.29 10.11
CA SER A 3 29.73 8.92 10.34
C SER A 3 29.34 9.14 11.81
N THR A 4 29.25 10.40 12.23
CA THR A 4 28.84 10.78 13.58
C THR A 4 27.46 11.43 13.49
N GLY A 5 26.40 10.66 13.75
CA GLY A 5 25.07 11.20 14.06
C GLY A 5 23.94 10.94 13.06
N SER A 6 23.83 9.75 12.46
CA SER A 6 22.61 9.40 11.72
C SER A 6 21.45 9.22 12.69
N THR A 7 20.56 10.21 12.71
CA THR A 7 19.30 10.18 13.47
C THR A 7 18.28 9.30 12.74
N TYR A 8 17.29 8.76 13.44
CA TYR A 8 16.20 8.02 12.80
C TYR A 8 15.51 8.87 11.72
N GLY A 9 15.36 8.32 10.52
CA GLY A 9 14.79 9.03 9.37
C GLY A 9 15.81 9.78 8.50
N ASP A 10 17.10 9.71 8.83
CA ASP A 10 18.15 10.37 8.05
C ASP A 10 18.49 9.59 6.76
N ILE A 11 18.87 10.34 5.71
CA ILE A 11 19.09 9.78 4.37
C ILE A 11 20.55 9.42 4.21
N HIS A 12 20.82 8.13 4.09
CA HIS A 12 22.18 7.57 4.11
C HIS A 12 22.88 7.70 2.76
N ARG A 13 22.11 7.69 1.66
CA ARG A 13 22.60 7.88 0.29
C ARG A 13 21.46 8.35 -0.61
N TYR A 14 21.74 9.37 -1.39
CA TYR A 14 20.94 9.77 -2.55
C TYR A 14 21.61 9.22 -3.80
N GLU A 15 20.89 8.42 -4.57
CA GLU A 15 21.30 8.16 -5.95
C GLU A 15 20.55 9.13 -6.87
N PRO A 16 21.26 10.01 -7.60
CA PRO A 16 20.63 10.97 -8.48
C PRO A 16 19.88 10.24 -9.61
N ALA A 17 18.78 10.84 -10.06
CA ALA A 17 18.01 10.32 -11.17
C ALA A 17 18.88 10.24 -12.44
N ARG A 18 18.65 9.21 -13.26
CA ARG A 18 19.41 9.00 -14.51
C ARG A 18 19.05 10.01 -15.61
N GLU A 19 17.93 10.73 -15.45
CA GLU A 19 17.45 11.80 -16.34
C GLU A 19 17.52 11.43 -17.84
N SER A 20 17.11 10.21 -18.20
CA SER A 20 17.17 9.76 -19.59
C SER A 20 16.18 10.49 -20.48
N THR A 21 16.71 11.19 -21.49
CA THR A 21 15.92 11.82 -22.56
C THR A 21 15.08 10.79 -23.33
N ALA A 22 15.57 9.57 -23.49
CA ALA A 22 14.83 8.51 -24.18
C ALA A 22 13.56 8.13 -23.40
N ALA A 23 13.62 8.07 -22.07
CA ALA A 23 12.45 7.82 -21.24
C ALA A 23 11.44 8.97 -21.29
N ALA A 24 11.92 10.22 -21.32
CA ALA A 24 11.04 11.39 -21.51
C ALA A 24 10.27 11.29 -22.83
N ILE A 25 10.97 11.00 -23.94
CA ILE A 25 10.34 10.83 -25.26
C ILE A 25 9.34 9.68 -25.24
N ALA A 26 9.70 8.54 -24.64
CA ALA A 26 8.80 7.41 -24.52
C ALA A 26 7.51 7.77 -23.77
N ILE A 27 7.60 8.47 -22.63
CA ILE A 27 6.44 8.95 -21.88
C ILE A 27 5.57 9.89 -22.73
N VAL A 28 6.18 10.80 -23.49
CA VAL A 28 5.41 11.70 -24.39
C VAL A 28 4.69 10.90 -25.48
N LEU A 29 5.33 9.90 -26.07
CA LEU A 29 4.68 9.06 -27.09
C LEU A 29 3.55 8.21 -26.50
N LEU A 30 3.77 7.60 -25.34
CA LEU A 30 2.75 6.82 -24.64
C LEU A 30 1.57 7.71 -24.24
N THR A 31 1.79 8.94 -23.76
CA THR A 31 0.68 9.86 -23.43
C THR A 31 -0.15 10.27 -24.65
N ILE A 32 0.45 10.40 -25.83
CA ILE A 32 -0.32 10.62 -27.07
C ILE A 32 -1.19 9.40 -27.38
N ILE A 33 -0.64 8.19 -27.24
CA ILE A 33 -1.37 6.93 -27.44
C ILE A 33 -2.51 6.80 -26.42
N GLU A 34 -2.25 7.10 -25.15
CA GLU A 34 -3.25 7.11 -24.07
C GLU A 34 -4.42 8.04 -24.40
N VAL A 35 -4.14 9.27 -24.86
CA VAL A 35 -5.21 10.20 -25.28
C VAL A 35 -6.05 9.61 -26.40
N VAL A 36 -5.44 8.91 -27.37
CA VAL A 36 -6.18 8.24 -28.45
C VAL A 36 -7.06 7.10 -27.91
N PHE A 37 -6.55 6.27 -26.99
CA PHE A 37 -7.34 5.20 -26.40
C PHE A 37 -8.47 5.71 -25.51
N VAL A 38 -8.22 6.71 -24.68
CA VAL A 38 -9.26 7.37 -23.85
C VAL A 38 -10.32 8.01 -24.74
N PHE A 39 -9.93 8.65 -25.83
CA PHE A 39 -10.88 9.20 -26.80
C PHE A 39 -11.72 8.09 -27.45
N LEU A 40 -11.09 7.01 -27.93
CA LEU A 40 -11.78 5.86 -28.52
C LEU A 40 -12.77 5.23 -27.52
N PHE A 41 -12.33 5.02 -26.29
CA PHE A 41 -13.17 4.46 -25.22
C PHE A 41 -14.37 5.36 -24.95
N THR A 42 -14.13 6.66 -24.77
CA THR A 42 -15.17 7.65 -24.49
C THR A 42 -16.16 7.74 -25.66
N TYR A 43 -15.66 7.81 -26.89
CA TYR A 43 -16.47 7.80 -28.10
C TYR A 43 -17.33 6.54 -28.16
N GLY A 44 -16.72 5.36 -28.04
CA GLY A 44 -17.42 4.07 -28.09
C GLY A 44 -18.47 3.91 -26.98
N PHE A 45 -18.18 4.43 -25.78
CA PHE A 45 -19.13 4.44 -24.67
C PHE A 45 -20.33 5.34 -24.96
N VAL A 46 -20.10 6.59 -25.41
CA VAL A 46 -21.17 7.55 -25.75
C VAL A 46 -21.98 7.10 -26.96
N SER A 47 -21.35 6.47 -27.96
CA SER A 47 -22.04 5.90 -29.13
C SER A 47 -22.79 4.61 -28.84
N GLY A 48 -22.81 4.14 -27.58
CA GLY A 48 -23.59 2.98 -27.15
C GLY A 48 -23.00 1.62 -27.54
N TRP A 49 -21.69 1.52 -27.83
CA TRP A 49 -21.08 0.22 -28.16
C TRP A 49 -21.20 -0.79 -27.01
N GLY A 50 -21.24 -0.30 -25.77
CA GLY A 50 -21.42 -1.13 -24.57
C GLY A 50 -22.80 -1.78 -24.40
N LEU A 51 -23.78 -1.48 -25.27
CA LEU A 51 -25.13 -2.07 -25.18
C LEU A 51 -25.20 -3.51 -25.71
N THR A 52 -24.19 -3.94 -26.46
CA THR A 52 -24.09 -5.31 -26.99
C THR A 52 -23.04 -6.09 -26.21
N ASP A 53 -23.23 -7.40 -26.04
CA ASP A 53 -22.28 -8.25 -25.29
C ASP A 53 -20.85 -8.14 -25.85
N THR A 54 -20.71 -8.22 -27.18
CA THR A 54 -19.42 -8.12 -27.86
C THR A 54 -18.81 -6.72 -27.72
N GLY A 55 -19.61 -5.66 -27.83
CA GLY A 55 -19.12 -4.29 -27.69
C GLY A 55 -18.73 -3.94 -26.26
N ASN A 56 -19.41 -4.49 -25.26
CA ASN A 56 -19.03 -4.36 -23.86
C ASN A 56 -17.69 -5.06 -23.56
N MET A 57 -17.46 -6.26 -24.10
CA MET A 57 -16.17 -6.94 -24.00
C MET A 57 -15.05 -6.14 -24.68
N PHE A 58 -15.32 -5.56 -25.86
CA PHE A 58 -14.36 -4.72 -26.57
C PHE A 58 -13.99 -3.47 -25.78
N LEU A 59 -14.98 -2.72 -25.26
CA LEU A 59 -14.73 -1.55 -24.41
C LEU A 59 -13.98 -1.93 -23.13
N GLY A 60 -14.30 -3.07 -22.51
CA GLY A 60 -13.54 -3.60 -21.38
C GLY A 60 -12.06 -3.89 -21.74
N GLY A 61 -11.81 -4.43 -22.93
CA GLY A 61 -10.45 -4.63 -23.45
C GLY A 61 -9.71 -3.31 -23.67
N VAL A 62 -10.38 -2.32 -24.28
CA VAL A 62 -9.81 -0.97 -24.44
C VAL A 62 -9.49 -0.34 -23.08
N LEU A 63 -10.39 -0.46 -22.11
CA LEU A 63 -10.17 0.03 -20.75
C LEU A 63 -8.97 -0.64 -20.08
N ALA A 64 -8.79 -1.95 -20.27
CA ALA A 64 -7.62 -2.66 -19.76
C ALA A 64 -6.32 -2.13 -20.39
N VAL A 65 -6.32 -1.88 -21.71
CA VAL A 65 -5.15 -1.31 -22.41
C VAL A 65 -4.80 0.07 -21.88
N ILE A 66 -5.79 0.95 -21.65
CA ILE A 66 -5.61 2.28 -21.02
C ILE A 66 -4.87 2.14 -19.69
N PHE A 67 -5.34 1.27 -18.79
CA PHE A 67 -4.68 1.09 -17.50
C PHE A 67 -3.28 0.49 -17.60
N VAL A 68 -3.05 -0.41 -18.56
CA VAL A 68 -1.71 -0.96 -18.81
C VAL A 68 -0.78 0.13 -19.31
N ASP A 69 -1.21 0.96 -20.26
CA ASP A 69 -0.41 2.05 -20.80
C ASP A 69 -0.06 3.09 -19.71
N LEU A 70 -1.06 3.48 -18.92
CA LEU A 70 -0.85 4.34 -17.76
C LEU A 70 0.15 3.74 -16.76
N ALA A 71 0.06 2.43 -16.49
CA ALA A 71 1.01 1.75 -15.61
C ALA A 71 2.44 1.79 -16.19
N PHE A 72 2.60 1.65 -17.51
CA PHE A 72 3.90 1.78 -18.18
C PHE A 72 4.46 3.21 -18.08
N ILE A 73 3.64 4.23 -18.28
CA ILE A 73 4.04 5.64 -18.09
C ILE A 73 4.55 5.86 -16.66
N LEU A 74 3.78 5.43 -15.66
CA LEU A 74 4.14 5.57 -14.25
C LEU A 74 5.39 4.77 -13.90
N ALA A 75 5.53 3.56 -14.45
CA ALA A 75 6.70 2.72 -14.22
C ALA A 75 7.97 3.34 -14.82
N LEU A 76 7.90 3.90 -16.03
CA LEU A 76 9.00 4.64 -16.65
C LEU A 76 9.35 5.88 -15.85
N TYR A 77 8.35 6.65 -15.42
CA TYR A 77 8.57 7.82 -14.56
C TYR A 77 9.27 7.44 -13.25
N ARG A 78 8.79 6.39 -12.59
CA ARG A 78 9.38 5.86 -11.35
C ARG A 78 10.80 5.39 -11.54
N LYS A 79 11.08 4.68 -12.63
CA LYS A 79 12.40 4.10 -12.85
C LYS A 79 13.45 5.15 -13.18
N GLU A 80 13.07 6.22 -13.89
CA GLU A 80 14.04 7.11 -14.50
C GLU A 80 14.13 8.50 -13.85
N PHE A 81 13.04 9.03 -13.31
CA PHE A 81 12.98 10.41 -12.77
C PHE A 81 12.85 10.48 -11.25
N LEU A 82 12.36 9.43 -10.61
CA LEU A 82 12.27 9.40 -9.15
C LEU A 82 13.65 9.09 -8.55
N PRO A 83 14.17 9.93 -7.63
CA PRO A 83 15.44 9.66 -6.97
C PRO A 83 15.29 8.50 -5.98
N ASP A 84 16.23 7.56 -6.05
CA ASP A 84 16.30 6.48 -5.08
C ASP A 84 17.02 6.96 -3.81
N VAL A 85 16.30 6.88 -2.68
CA VAL A 85 16.79 7.31 -1.37
C VAL A 85 16.88 6.13 -0.41
N MET A 86 18.08 5.92 0.12
CA MET A 86 18.30 4.94 1.18
C MET A 86 18.02 5.60 2.53
N ILE A 87 16.81 5.39 3.05
CA ILE A 87 16.37 5.91 4.35
C ILE A 87 16.64 4.86 5.43
N VAL A 88 17.31 5.26 6.51
CA VAL A 88 17.49 4.37 7.66
C VAL A 88 16.17 4.22 8.41
N LYS A 89 15.57 3.02 8.31
CA LYS A 89 14.41 2.65 9.15
C LYS A 89 14.87 1.77 10.31
N LYS A 90 14.70 2.26 11.53
CA LYS A 90 14.68 1.43 12.76
C LYS A 90 13.55 0.41 12.66
N ARG A 91 13.91 -0.87 12.82
CA ARG A 91 12.97 -1.98 13.01
C ARG A 91 12.25 -1.79 14.36
N ARG A 92 10.92 -1.63 14.35
CA ARG A 92 10.12 -1.66 15.59
C ARG A 92 10.25 -3.05 16.23
N ARG A 93 10.34 -3.11 17.56
CA ARG A 93 10.38 -4.40 18.26
C ARG A 93 8.96 -4.96 18.29
N LYS A 94 8.78 -6.27 18.05
CA LYS A 94 7.46 -6.93 17.91
C LYS A 94 6.53 -6.72 19.13
N TRP A 95 7.10 -6.38 20.28
CA TRP A 95 6.38 -6.11 21.54
C TRP A 95 5.81 -4.69 21.63
N GLU A 96 6.32 -3.73 20.85
CA GLU A 96 5.86 -2.33 20.82
C GLU A 96 4.55 -2.15 20.03
N ASP A 97 4.18 -3.12 19.18
CA ASP A 97 2.88 -3.15 18.48
C ASP A 97 1.80 -3.92 19.27
N LEU A 98 2.15 -4.55 20.40
CA LEU A 98 1.23 -5.35 21.20
C LEU A 98 0.58 -4.56 22.35
N TYR A 99 1.22 -3.47 22.80
CA TYR A 99 0.73 -2.63 23.89
C TYR A 99 0.81 -1.17 23.46
N VAL A 100 -0.35 -0.52 23.46
CA VAL A 100 -0.46 0.90 23.12
C VAL A 100 0.21 1.76 24.20
N ARG A 101 0.46 1.22 25.41
CA ARG A 101 1.09 1.91 26.55
C ARG A 101 1.99 0.95 27.35
N GLU A 102 3.11 1.48 27.85
CA GLU A 102 4.16 0.76 28.61
C GLU A 102 3.65 0.17 29.93
N GLU A 103 2.48 0.61 30.40
CA GLU A 103 1.80 0.17 31.63
C GLU A 103 1.05 -1.17 31.51
N ASP A 104 0.86 -1.70 30.29
CA ASP A 104 0.13 -2.96 30.06
C ASP A 104 1.05 -4.21 30.05
N VAL A 105 2.36 -4.04 30.31
CA VAL A 105 3.39 -5.10 30.18
C VAL A 105 3.18 -6.29 31.12
N ASP A 106 2.67 -6.04 32.33
CA ASP A 106 2.49 -7.10 33.33
C ASP A 106 1.13 -7.81 33.23
N GLY A 107 0.27 -7.37 32.29
CA GLY A 107 -1.10 -7.84 32.18
C GLY A 107 -1.94 -7.46 33.42
N VAL A 108 -3.21 -7.16 33.21
CA VAL A 108 -4.13 -7.15 34.35
C VAL A 108 -4.24 -8.59 34.81
N THR A 109 -3.59 -8.93 35.92
CA THR A 109 -3.82 -10.20 36.62
C THR A 109 -5.32 -10.24 36.93
N PHE A 110 -6.06 -10.99 36.12
CA PHE A 110 -7.47 -11.21 36.35
C PHE A 110 -7.55 -12.13 37.58
N SER A 111 -7.54 -11.50 38.75
CA SER A 111 -7.84 -12.08 40.05
C SER A 111 -6.94 -13.26 40.44
N SER A 112 -5.89 -12.92 41.18
CA SER A 112 -4.90 -13.80 41.78
C SER A 112 -5.45 -14.70 42.91
N ASP A 113 -6.66 -15.25 42.83
CA ASP A 113 -7.01 -16.31 43.80
C ASP A 113 -8.13 -17.30 43.44
N ASP A 114 -9.03 -17.10 42.46
CA ASP A 114 -10.19 -18.02 42.46
C ASP A 114 -11.00 -18.24 41.17
N ALA A 115 -10.31 -18.56 40.07
CA ALA A 115 -10.99 -19.11 38.89
C ALA A 115 -11.76 -20.40 39.23
N TRP A 116 -11.29 -21.19 40.20
CA TRP A 116 -11.91 -22.45 40.58
C TRP A 116 -13.12 -22.27 41.50
N GLU A 117 -13.12 -21.30 42.42
CA GLU A 117 -14.35 -20.95 43.13
C GLU A 117 -15.43 -20.36 42.22
N GLN A 118 -15.04 -19.55 41.22
CA GLN A 118 -16.01 -18.98 40.29
C GLN A 118 -16.75 -20.08 39.50
N VAL A 119 -16.02 -21.12 39.08
CA VAL A 119 -16.61 -22.31 38.43
C VAL A 119 -17.50 -23.10 39.41
N LYS A 120 -17.04 -23.34 40.65
CA LYS A 120 -17.83 -24.06 41.66
C LYS A 120 -19.13 -23.32 42.00
N ARG A 121 -19.10 -22.00 42.09
CA ARG A 121 -20.28 -21.16 42.35
C ARG A 121 -21.24 -21.13 41.14
N ALA A 122 -20.72 -21.22 39.92
CA ALA A 122 -21.54 -21.29 38.71
C ALA A 122 -22.24 -22.64 38.54
N VAL A 123 -21.60 -23.74 38.96
CA VAL A 123 -22.14 -25.11 38.81
C VAL A 123 -23.03 -25.53 40.00
N TYR A 124 -22.76 -25.04 41.21
CA TYR A 124 -23.50 -25.44 42.42
C TYR A 124 -23.95 -24.24 43.26
N PRO A 125 -25.21 -23.80 43.16
CA PRO A 125 -25.68 -22.55 43.77
C PRO A 125 -25.98 -22.64 45.28
N TYR A 126 -25.80 -23.80 45.93
CA TYR A 126 -26.04 -23.97 47.37
C TYR A 126 -24.73 -24.10 48.16
N TYR A 127 -23.88 -23.09 48.09
CA TYR A 127 -22.85 -22.91 49.11
C TYR A 127 -23.48 -22.22 50.33
N LYS A 128 -23.49 -22.90 51.48
CA LYS A 128 -23.85 -22.30 52.77
C LYS A 128 -22.80 -21.25 53.11
N ARG A 129 -23.24 -20.04 53.44
CA ARG A 129 -22.38 -18.97 53.99
C ARG A 129 -21.70 -19.43 55.28
#